data_AF-A0A3B7MCL0-F1
#
_entry.id   AF-A0A3B7MCL0-F1
#
_cell.length_a   1.000
_cell.length_b   1.000
_cell.length_c   1.000
_cell.angle_alpha   90.00
_cell.angle_beta   90.00
_cell.angle_gamma   90.00
#
_symmetry.space_group_name_H-M   'P 1'
#
loop_
_entity.id
_entity.type
_entity.pdbx_description
1 polymer ?
#
loop_
_entity_poly.entity_id
_entity_poly.type
_entity_poly.pdbx_seq_one_letter_code
_entity_poly.pdbx_strand_id
1 'polypeptide(L)'
;MASSLPIKAQIDLILLSLEALAHVGSAEVLALAEVMGFEAYLPDRVGLWRLRQSSPLRRGRNGRRKLDVDEARALALICTRLAQQHQQTIRTAIERWQQQTSQGRAPYLDPVLGDYIDRFTSLYQERMADSSRDGSELAQLALDLLVDLLFYSTPQGARRLWITLLERTAPPPPSLSLVEPEPVPAPAPELPTLFPHSDV
;
A
#
# COMPACT_ATOMS: atom_id res chain seq x y z
N MET A 1 5.66 1.19 11.69
CA MET A 1 5.72 -0.24 11.32
C MET A 1 4.68 -0.48 10.24
N ALA A 2 5.09 -0.75 9.00
CA ALA A 2 4.14 -0.96 7.92
C ALA A 2 3.51 -2.35 8.09
N SER A 3 2.28 -2.39 8.60
CA SER A 3 1.43 -3.56 8.52
C SER A 3 1.28 -3.92 7.04
N SER A 4 1.57 -5.16 6.66
CA SER A 4 1.39 -5.64 5.28
C SER A 4 -0.09 -5.63 4.93
N LEU A 5 -0.53 -4.57 4.27
CA LEU A 5 -1.91 -4.43 3.81
C LEU A 5 -2.09 -5.24 2.52
N PRO A 6 -3.17 -6.02 2.37
CA PRO A 6 -3.45 -6.72 1.12
C PRO A 6 -3.71 -5.73 -0.02
N ILE A 7 -3.39 -6.13 -1.25
CA ILE A 7 -3.50 -5.28 -2.46
C ILE A 7 -4.83 -4.51 -2.52
N LYS A 8 -5.95 -5.19 -2.26
CA LYS A 8 -7.28 -4.58 -2.32
C LYS A 8 -7.49 -3.47 -1.30
N ALA A 9 -6.94 -3.64 -0.11
CA ALA A 9 -7.00 -2.62 0.94
C ALA A 9 -6.23 -1.37 0.52
N GLN A 10 -5.05 -1.55 -0.06
CA GLN A 10 -4.23 -0.44 -0.54
C GLN A 10 -4.91 0.32 -1.69
N ILE A 11 -5.42 -0.39 -2.70
CA ILE A 11 -6.18 0.25 -3.80
C ILE A 11 -7.37 1.05 -3.27
N ASP A 12 -8.11 0.49 -2.31
CA ASP A 12 -9.29 1.14 -1.77
C ASP A 12 -8.95 2.38 -0.92
N LEU A 13 -7.82 2.37 -0.22
CA LEU A 13 -7.26 3.53 0.47
C LEU A 13 -6.82 4.64 -0.50
N ILE A 14 -6.20 4.27 -1.63
CA ILE A 14 -5.83 5.23 -2.69
C ILE A 14 -7.09 5.89 -3.27
N LEU A 15 -8.12 5.11 -3.58
CA LEU A 15 -9.41 5.64 -4.03
C LEU A 15 -10.06 6.54 -2.98
N LEU A 16 -9.97 6.19 -1.69
CA LEU A 16 -10.48 7.01 -0.59
C LEU A 16 -9.72 8.36 -0.51
N SER A 17 -8.41 8.33 -0.70
CA SER A 17 -7.56 9.52 -0.72
C SER A 17 -7.90 10.45 -1.89
N LEU A 18 -8.11 9.90 -3.09
CA LEU A 18 -8.57 10.67 -4.25
C LEU A 18 -9.96 11.28 -4.04
N GLU A 19 -10.89 10.52 -3.45
CA GLU A 19 -12.25 10.98 -3.12
C GLU A 19 -12.25 12.09 -2.05
N ALA A 20 -11.30 12.03 -1.11
CA ALA A 20 -11.11 13.05 -0.08
C ALA A 20 -10.45 14.32 -0.64
N LEU A 21 -9.41 14.18 -1.46
CA LEU A 21 -8.62 15.33 -1.93
C LEU A 21 -9.26 16.05 -3.13
N ALA A 22 -9.80 15.28 -4.08
CA ALA A 22 -10.20 15.78 -5.39
C ALA A 22 -11.69 15.54 -5.68
N HIS A 23 -12.46 15.09 -4.67
CA HIS A 23 -13.90 14.81 -4.79
C HIS A 23 -14.27 13.76 -5.85
N VAL A 24 -13.30 12.92 -6.24
CA VAL A 24 -13.48 11.88 -7.27
C VAL A 24 -14.63 10.95 -6.88
N GLY A 25 -15.64 10.88 -7.74
CA GLY A 25 -16.81 10.03 -7.56
C GLY A 25 -16.75 8.73 -8.35
N SER A 26 -17.74 7.85 -8.12
CA SER A 26 -17.90 6.61 -8.90
C SER A 26 -18.15 6.87 -10.39
N ALA A 27 -18.73 8.02 -10.76
CA ALA A 27 -18.96 8.39 -12.15
C ALA A 27 -17.65 8.59 -12.91
N GLU A 28 -16.68 9.32 -12.33
CA GLU A 28 -15.38 9.55 -12.95
C GLU A 28 -14.57 8.25 -13.08
N VAL A 29 -14.60 7.40 -12.05
CA VAL A 29 -13.96 6.08 -12.08
C VAL A 29 -14.50 5.23 -13.22
N LEU A 30 -15.82 5.20 -13.41
CA LEU A 30 -16.46 4.41 -14.47
C LEU A 30 -16.25 5.01 -15.86
N ALA A 31 -16.32 6.33 -16.01
CA ALA A 31 -16.02 7.00 -17.28
C ALA A 31 -14.59 6.71 -17.74
N LEU A 32 -13.64 6.69 -16.80
CA LEU A 32 -12.26 6.32 -17.12
C LEU A 32 -12.11 4.84 -17.41
N ALA A 33 -12.85 3.96 -16.73
CA ALA A 33 -12.87 2.53 -17.06
C ALA A 33 -13.35 2.29 -18.50
N GLU A 34 -14.38 2.99 -18.95
CA GLU A 34 -14.89 2.96 -20.33
C GLU A 34 -13.84 3.45 -21.33
N VAL A 35 -13.26 4.63 -21.10
CA VAL A 35 -12.20 5.19 -21.99
C VAL A 35 -10.99 4.26 -22.11
N MET A 36 -10.71 3.46 -21.07
CA MET A 36 -9.58 2.53 -21.03
C MET A 36 -9.91 1.12 -21.51
N GLY A 37 -11.17 0.81 -21.85
CA GLY A 37 -11.58 -0.53 -22.29
C GLY A 37 -11.67 -1.55 -21.14
N PHE A 38 -12.00 -1.11 -19.93
CA PHE A 38 -12.09 -1.96 -18.72
C PHE A 38 -13.53 -2.32 -18.31
N GLU A 39 -14.51 -2.15 -19.17
CA GLU A 39 -15.93 -2.42 -18.90
C GLU A 39 -16.18 -3.89 -18.55
N ALA A 40 -15.38 -4.81 -19.10
CA ALA A 40 -15.43 -6.23 -18.74
C ALA A 40 -15.10 -6.49 -17.25
N TYR A 41 -14.28 -5.61 -16.64
CA TYR A 41 -13.86 -5.71 -15.24
C TYR A 41 -14.67 -4.80 -14.33
N LEU A 42 -15.04 -3.61 -14.81
CA LEU A 42 -15.83 -2.58 -14.11
C LEU A 42 -17.05 -2.16 -14.95
N PRO A 43 -18.10 -2.98 -15.02
CA PRO A 43 -19.23 -2.72 -15.91
C PRO A 43 -20.14 -1.61 -15.43
N ASP A 44 -20.31 -1.45 -14.11
CA ASP A 44 -21.25 -0.49 -13.54
C ASP A 44 -20.89 -0.08 -12.10
N ARG A 45 -21.71 0.83 -11.52
CA ARG A 45 -21.54 1.31 -10.13
C ARG A 45 -21.63 0.18 -9.12
N VAL A 46 -22.45 -0.84 -9.37
CA VAL A 46 -22.61 -1.99 -8.47
C VAL A 46 -21.37 -2.87 -8.50
N GLY A 47 -20.78 -3.09 -9.68
CA GLY A 47 -19.52 -3.77 -9.90
C GLY A 47 -18.39 -3.07 -9.15
N LEU A 48 -18.21 -1.76 -9.37
CA LEU A 48 -17.23 -0.96 -8.64
C LEU A 48 -17.43 -1.06 -7.12
N TRP A 49 -18.67 -0.90 -6.65
CA TRP A 49 -18.99 -1.05 -5.23
C TRP A 49 -18.64 -2.45 -4.70
N ARG A 50 -18.99 -3.52 -5.41
CA ARG A 50 -18.65 -4.91 -5.04
C ARG A 50 -17.15 -5.15 -4.98
N LEU A 51 -16.38 -4.58 -5.91
CA LEU A 51 -14.92 -4.68 -5.90
C LEU A 51 -14.34 -3.97 -4.67
N ARG A 52 -14.80 -2.75 -4.37
CA ARG A 52 -14.38 -2.01 -3.17
C ARG A 52 -14.78 -2.75 -1.89
N GLN A 53 -15.97 -3.35 -1.82
CA GLN A 53 -16.44 -4.17 -0.70
C GLN A 53 -15.66 -5.47 -0.50
N SER A 54 -14.85 -5.89 -1.47
CA SER A 54 -13.96 -7.03 -1.32
C SER A 54 -12.68 -6.71 -0.52
N SER A 55 -12.44 -5.42 -0.22
CA SER A 55 -11.38 -4.96 0.66
C SER A 55 -11.62 -5.46 2.10
N PRO A 56 -10.61 -6.06 2.75
CA PRO A 56 -10.76 -6.54 4.12
C PRO A 56 -10.91 -5.43 5.15
N LEU A 57 -10.64 -4.17 4.77
CA LEU A 57 -10.84 -3.02 5.64
C LEU A 57 -12.32 -2.60 5.73
N ARG A 58 -13.20 -3.00 4.80
CA ARG A 58 -14.59 -2.47 4.74
C ARG A 58 -15.50 -3.01 5.85
N ARG A 59 -16.42 -2.17 6.33
CA ARG A 59 -17.56 -2.59 7.17
C ARG A 59 -18.53 -3.44 6.38
N GLY A 60 -19.02 -4.52 6.99
CA GLY A 60 -19.88 -5.50 6.32
C GLY A 60 -19.04 -6.53 5.58
N ARG A 61 -18.93 -7.72 6.17
CA ARG A 61 -17.97 -8.76 5.76
C ARG A 61 -18.42 -9.44 4.46
N ASN A 62 -18.21 -8.78 3.31
CA ASN A 62 -18.30 -9.40 1.98
C ASN A 62 -16.93 -9.75 1.37
N GLY A 63 -15.85 -9.67 2.17
CA GLY A 63 -14.46 -10.02 1.80
C GLY A 63 -14.21 -11.45 1.32
N ARG A 64 -15.25 -12.26 1.09
CA ARG A 64 -15.17 -13.59 0.44
C ARG A 64 -14.95 -13.50 -1.07
N ARG A 65 -15.31 -12.40 -1.74
CA ARG A 65 -15.01 -12.25 -3.18
C ARG A 65 -13.51 -12.05 -3.34
N LYS A 66 -12.85 -12.90 -4.12
CA LYS A 66 -11.47 -12.69 -4.57
C LYS A 66 -11.47 -11.59 -5.64
N LEU A 67 -10.53 -10.66 -5.53
CA LEU A 67 -10.28 -9.67 -6.58
C LEU A 67 -9.30 -10.36 -7.52
N ASP A 68 -9.66 -10.48 -8.78
CA ASP A 68 -8.77 -11.06 -9.78
C ASP A 68 -7.59 -10.12 -10.06
N VAL A 69 -6.49 -10.66 -10.56
CA VAL A 69 -5.29 -9.90 -10.90
C VAL A 69 -5.60 -8.84 -11.95
N ASP A 70 -6.44 -9.16 -12.94
CA ASP A 70 -6.83 -8.22 -13.98
C ASP A 70 -7.75 -7.10 -13.46
N GLU A 71 -8.71 -7.43 -12.57
CA GLU A 71 -9.53 -6.42 -11.87
C GLU A 71 -8.66 -5.48 -11.02
N ALA A 72 -7.68 -6.05 -10.30
CA ALA A 72 -6.73 -5.28 -9.50
C ALA A 72 -5.86 -4.37 -10.36
N ARG A 73 -5.36 -4.87 -11.49
CA ARG A 73 -4.53 -4.11 -12.44
C ARG A 73 -5.33 -2.98 -13.08
N ALA A 74 -6.56 -3.24 -13.52
CA ALA A 74 -7.46 -2.24 -14.07
C ALA A 74 -7.70 -1.10 -13.05
N LEU A 75 -8.05 -1.45 -11.81
CA LEU A 75 -8.23 -0.46 -10.73
C LEU A 75 -6.95 0.35 -10.44
N ALA A 76 -5.79 -0.31 -10.37
CA ALA A 76 -4.51 0.40 -10.15
C ALA A 76 -4.23 1.40 -11.28
N LEU A 77 -4.45 1.01 -12.54
CA LEU A 77 -4.29 1.89 -13.68
C LEU A 77 -5.26 3.08 -13.63
N ILE A 78 -6.53 2.83 -13.33
CA ILE A 78 -7.53 3.89 -13.13
C ILE A 78 -7.10 4.86 -12.02
N CYS A 79 -6.63 4.37 -10.87
CA CYS A 79 -6.13 5.22 -9.78
C CYS A 79 -4.99 6.14 -10.24
N THR A 80 -4.05 5.60 -11.01
CA THR A 80 -2.91 6.42 -11.50
C THR A 80 -3.33 7.45 -12.53
N ARG A 81 -4.33 7.13 -13.36
CA ARG A 81 -4.90 8.06 -14.35
C ARG A 81 -5.71 9.17 -13.69
N LEU A 82 -6.47 8.87 -12.65
CA LEU A 82 -7.14 9.88 -11.81
C LEU A 82 -6.11 10.77 -11.11
N ALA A 83 -5.06 10.18 -10.52
CA ALA A 83 -3.98 10.96 -9.91
C ALA A 83 -3.28 11.88 -10.92
N GLN A 84 -3.10 11.44 -12.18
CA GLN A 84 -2.59 12.27 -13.26
C GLN A 84 -3.54 13.42 -13.62
N GLN A 85 -4.85 13.15 -13.73
CA GLN A 85 -5.86 14.19 -14.01
C GLN A 85 -5.92 15.25 -12.91
N HIS A 86 -5.73 14.85 -11.65
CA HIS A 86 -5.72 15.75 -10.48
C HIS A 86 -4.31 16.11 -9.99
N GLN A 87 -3.29 16.00 -10.85
CA GLN A 87 -1.90 16.22 -10.46
C GLN A 87 -1.68 17.63 -9.88
N GLN A 88 -2.32 18.65 -10.44
CA GLN A 88 -2.18 20.01 -9.94
C GLN A 88 -2.69 20.13 -8.50
N THR A 89 -3.87 19.57 -8.19
CA THR A 89 -4.43 19.54 -6.84
C THR A 89 -3.51 18.82 -5.86
N ILE A 90 -2.98 17.66 -6.26
CA ILE A 90 -2.04 16.88 -5.43
C ILE A 90 -0.76 17.68 -5.15
N ARG A 91 -0.15 18.31 -6.17
CA ARG A 91 1.06 19.12 -5.99
C ARG A 91 0.83 20.31 -5.07
N THR A 92 -0.27 21.04 -5.27
CA THR A 92 -0.62 22.18 -4.42
C THR A 92 -0.83 21.77 -2.96
N ALA A 93 -1.45 20.62 -2.69
CA ALA A 93 -1.58 20.11 -1.32
C ALA A 93 -0.21 19.78 -0.70
N ILE A 94 0.68 19.12 -1.46
CA ILE A 94 2.05 18.83 -1.00
C ILE A 94 2.85 20.12 -0.71
N GLU A 95 2.78 21.12 -1.60
CA GLU A 95 3.46 22.40 -1.43
C GLU A 95 2.99 23.13 -0.16
N ARG A 96 1.68 23.14 0.09
CA ARG A 96 1.10 23.69 1.32
C ARG A 96 1.58 22.93 2.55
N TRP A 97 1.67 21.61 2.47
CA TRP A 97 2.15 20.80 3.59
C TRP A 97 3.61 21.11 3.90
N GLN A 98 4.47 21.16 2.88
CA GLN A 98 5.87 21.56 3.03
C GLN A 98 5.99 22.96 3.65
N GLN A 99 5.14 23.91 3.22
CA GLN A 99 5.10 25.25 3.80
C GLN A 99 4.73 25.22 5.29
N GLN A 100 3.68 24.50 5.70
CA GLN A 100 3.30 24.37 7.11
C GLN A 100 4.43 23.74 7.95
N THR A 101 5.04 22.66 7.45
CA THR A 101 6.15 21.99 8.11
C THR A 101 7.36 22.91 8.26
N SER A 102 7.70 23.71 7.23
CA SER A 102 8.80 24.68 7.30
C SER A 102 8.58 25.78 8.35
N GLN A 103 7.31 26.07 8.68
CA GLN A 103 6.91 27.04 9.69
C GLN A 103 6.70 26.42 11.08
N GLY A 104 6.94 25.11 11.23
CA GLY A 104 6.68 24.38 12.48
C GLY A 104 5.18 24.29 12.84
N ARG A 105 4.30 24.48 11.87
CA ARG A 105 2.85 24.45 12.06
C ARG A 105 2.28 23.07 11.72
N ALA A 106 1.20 22.71 12.41
CA ALA A 106 0.52 21.45 12.15
C ALA A 106 -0.24 21.48 10.80
N PRO A 107 -0.27 20.37 10.03
CA PRO A 107 -0.87 20.34 8.69
C PRO A 107 -2.35 20.74 8.66
N TYR A 108 -3.14 20.34 9.67
CA TYR A 108 -4.58 20.63 9.75
C TYR A 108 -4.91 22.14 9.90
N LEU A 109 -3.92 23.00 10.17
CA LEU A 109 -4.12 24.44 10.24
C LEU A 109 -4.18 25.10 8.85
N ASP A 110 -3.69 24.44 7.80
CA ASP A 110 -3.94 24.88 6.42
C ASP A 110 -5.35 24.43 6.00
N PRO A 111 -6.20 25.31 5.45
CA PRO A 111 -7.57 24.96 5.08
C PRO A 111 -7.68 23.78 4.11
N VAL A 112 -6.79 23.69 3.11
CA VAL A 112 -6.86 22.61 2.10
C VAL A 112 -6.44 21.27 2.71
N LEU A 113 -5.42 21.28 3.55
CA LEU A 113 -4.97 20.06 4.24
C LEU A 113 -5.93 19.63 5.34
N GLY A 114 -6.48 20.59 6.11
CA GLY A 114 -7.52 20.35 7.11
C GLY A 114 -8.74 19.69 6.49
N ASP A 115 -9.31 20.30 5.43
CA ASP A 115 -10.46 19.76 4.72
C ASP A 115 -10.19 18.35 4.16
N TYR A 116 -9.00 18.13 3.59
CA TYR A 116 -8.58 16.82 3.09
C TYR A 116 -8.51 15.77 4.21
N ILE A 117 -7.84 16.08 5.32
CA ILE A 117 -7.65 15.17 6.46
C ILE A 117 -9.01 14.85 7.10
N ASP A 118 -9.86 15.85 7.31
CA ASP A 118 -11.18 15.69 7.92
C ASP A 118 -12.09 14.84 7.04
N ARG A 119 -12.10 15.10 5.73
CA ARG A 119 -12.87 14.32 4.77
C ARG A 119 -12.35 12.89 4.66
N PHE A 120 -11.03 12.69 4.62
CA PHE A 120 -10.44 11.35 4.61
C PHE A 120 -10.81 10.57 5.87
N THR A 121 -10.66 11.20 7.04
CA THR A 121 -10.99 10.62 8.34
C THR A 121 -12.46 10.24 8.39
N SER A 122 -13.36 11.12 7.95
CA SER A 122 -14.81 10.86 7.90
C SER A 122 -15.15 9.69 6.97
N LEU A 123 -14.59 9.67 5.75
CA LEU A 123 -14.81 8.59 4.78
C LEU A 123 -14.26 7.25 5.26
N TYR A 124 -13.11 7.26 5.94
CA TYR A 124 -12.51 6.06 6.55
C TYR A 124 -13.41 5.56 7.67
N GLN A 125 -13.78 6.45 8.60
CA GLN A 125 -14.63 6.13 9.74
C GLN A 125 -16.05 5.76 9.36
N GLU A 126 -16.59 6.16 8.21
CA GLU A 126 -17.91 5.74 7.73
C GLU A 126 -17.85 4.33 7.13
N ARG A 127 -16.75 4.00 6.43
CA ARG A 127 -16.74 2.84 5.53
C ARG A 127 -15.79 1.70 5.93
N MET A 128 -14.81 1.93 6.81
CA MET A 128 -13.83 0.92 7.24
C MET A 128 -14.16 0.34 8.62
N ALA A 129 -14.09 -0.97 8.77
CA ALA A 129 -14.41 -1.70 10.00
C ALA A 129 -13.45 -1.46 11.15
N ASP A 130 -12.22 -1.07 10.83
CA ASP A 130 -11.19 -0.79 11.81
C ASP A 130 -11.43 0.57 12.46
N SER A 131 -12.12 0.57 13.61
CA SER A 131 -12.30 1.74 14.46
C SER A 131 -11.19 1.89 15.51
N SER A 132 -10.14 1.07 15.46
CA SER A 132 -9.07 1.13 16.47
C SER A 132 -8.11 2.30 16.25
N ARG A 133 -8.08 2.85 15.03
CA ARG A 133 -7.23 3.99 14.68
C ARG A 133 -7.80 5.29 15.21
N ASP A 134 -6.97 6.03 15.93
CA ASP A 134 -7.33 7.37 16.38
C ASP A 134 -7.24 8.40 15.25
N GLY A 135 -7.71 9.62 15.51
CA GLY A 135 -7.70 10.70 14.51
C GLY A 135 -6.29 11.09 14.05
N SER A 136 -5.28 10.96 14.90
CA SER A 136 -3.90 11.30 14.56
C SER A 136 -3.28 10.26 13.63
N GLU A 137 -3.53 8.96 13.88
CA GLU A 137 -3.10 7.88 13.00
C GLU A 137 -3.76 7.96 11.62
N LEU A 138 -5.04 8.34 11.57
CA LEU A 138 -5.76 8.56 10.31
C LEU A 138 -5.25 9.79 9.56
N ALA A 139 -4.94 10.87 10.26
CA ALA A 139 -4.32 12.05 9.66
C ALA A 139 -2.95 11.71 9.07
N GLN A 140 -2.12 10.96 9.80
CA GLN A 140 -0.81 10.52 9.28
C GLN A 140 -0.98 9.60 8.06
N LEU A 141 -1.90 8.65 8.10
CA LEU A 141 -2.20 7.79 6.95
C LEU A 141 -2.64 8.62 5.72
N ALA A 142 -3.48 9.64 5.92
CA ALA A 142 -3.90 10.53 4.84
C ALA A 142 -2.69 11.23 4.22
N LEU A 143 -1.81 11.80 5.05
CA LEU A 143 -0.59 12.48 4.58
C LEU A 143 0.36 11.52 3.85
N ASP A 144 0.55 10.30 4.34
CA ASP A 144 1.35 9.27 3.67
C ASP A 144 0.75 8.92 2.29
N LEU A 145 -0.58 8.78 2.22
CA LEU A 145 -1.28 8.53 0.96
C LEU A 145 -1.20 9.74 0.00
N LEU A 146 -1.15 10.97 0.51
CA LEU A 146 -0.94 12.16 -0.30
C LEU A 146 0.44 12.14 -0.98
N VAL A 147 1.48 11.68 -0.27
CA VAL A 147 2.81 11.44 -0.86
C VAL A 147 2.74 10.34 -1.92
N ASP A 148 2.10 9.21 -1.62
CA ASP A 148 1.92 8.12 -2.58
C ASP A 148 1.22 8.62 -3.86
N LEU A 149 0.16 9.43 -3.73
CA LEU A 149 -0.55 10.06 -4.85
C LEU A 149 0.34 10.97 -5.69
N LEU A 150 1.25 11.74 -5.07
CA LEU A 150 2.22 12.55 -5.80
C LEU A 150 3.05 11.69 -6.75
N PHE A 151 3.56 10.56 -6.27
CA PHE A 151 4.34 9.63 -7.10
C PHE A 151 3.49 8.92 -8.16
N TYR A 152 2.24 8.56 -7.83
CA TYR A 152 1.33 7.91 -8.76
C TYR A 152 0.81 8.84 -9.86
N SER A 153 0.84 10.16 -9.64
CA SER A 153 0.53 11.18 -10.66
C SER A 153 1.60 11.33 -11.75
N THR A 154 2.74 10.67 -11.63
CA THR A 154 3.83 10.74 -12.64
C THR A 154 3.59 9.80 -13.83
N PRO A 155 4.28 9.99 -14.98
CA PRO A 155 4.16 9.06 -16.12
C PRO A 155 4.51 7.61 -15.76
N GLN A 156 5.43 7.39 -14.82
CA GLN A 156 5.81 6.06 -14.33
C GLN A 156 4.98 5.60 -13.11
N GLY A 157 3.94 6.35 -12.75
CA GLY A 157 3.11 6.12 -11.56
C GLY A 157 2.46 4.74 -11.54
N ALA A 158 1.96 4.26 -12.67
CA ALA A 158 1.37 2.93 -12.79
C ALA A 158 2.36 1.81 -12.41
N ARG A 159 3.59 1.88 -12.93
CA ARG A 159 4.64 0.91 -12.60
C ARG A 159 5.01 0.98 -11.12
N ARG A 160 5.14 2.19 -10.57
CA ARG A 160 5.45 2.40 -9.15
C ARG A 160 4.37 1.81 -8.25
N LEU A 161 3.11 2.17 -8.49
CA LEU A 161 1.96 1.62 -7.76
C LEU A 161 1.96 0.09 -7.80
N TRP A 162 2.10 -0.50 -8.98
CA TRP A 162 2.07 -1.96 -9.11
C TRP A 162 3.19 -2.66 -8.32
N ILE A 163 4.41 -2.13 -8.38
CA ILE A 163 5.54 -2.65 -7.59
C ILE A 163 5.25 -2.50 -6.09
N THR A 164 4.81 -1.32 -5.64
CA THR A 164 4.49 -1.07 -4.22
C THR A 164 3.40 -2.00 -3.70
N LEU A 165 2.35 -2.26 -4.51
CA LEU A 165 1.29 -3.20 -4.16
C LEU A 165 1.85 -4.61 -3.95
N LEU A 166 2.75 -5.07 -4.82
CA LEU A 166 3.36 -6.39 -4.73
C LEU A 166 4.31 -6.50 -3.52
N GLU A 167 5.22 -5.54 -3.36
CA GLU A 167 6.22 -5.52 -2.27
C GLU A 167 5.57 -5.54 -0.89
N ARG A 168 4.51 -4.75 -0.68
CA ARG A 168 3.79 -4.69 0.60
C ARG A 168 2.96 -5.94 0.91
N THR A 169 2.79 -6.84 -0.06
CA THR A 169 2.15 -8.15 0.14
C THR A 169 3.12 -9.33 0.18
N ALA A 170 4.38 -9.12 -0.22
CA ALA A 170 5.39 -10.15 -0.13
C ALA A 170 5.72 -10.41 1.35
N PRO A 171 5.87 -11.68 1.77
CA PRO A 171 6.42 -11.96 3.09
C PRO A 171 7.83 -11.36 3.17
N PRO A 172 8.27 -10.91 4.37
CA PRO A 172 9.62 -10.40 4.53
C PRO A 172 10.62 -11.45 4.03
N PRO A 173 11.72 -11.04 3.35
CA PRO A 173 12.71 -11.99 2.88
C PRO A 173 13.18 -12.84 4.07
N PRO A 174 13.37 -14.16 3.89
CA PRO A 174 13.86 -15.00 4.95
C PRO A 174 15.20 -14.42 5.44
N SER A 175 15.34 -14.25 6.75
CA SER A 175 16.61 -13.88 7.35
C SER A 175 17.65 -14.91 6.90
N LEU A 176 18.63 -14.47 6.09
CA LEU A 176 19.76 -15.31 5.75
C LEU A 176 20.58 -15.49 7.03
N SER A 177 20.30 -16.56 7.78
CA SER A 177 21.19 -17.01 8.83
C SER A 177 22.52 -17.37 8.16
N LEU A 178 23.56 -16.60 8.45
CA LEU A 178 24.93 -17.02 8.14
C LEU A 178 25.13 -18.37 8.82
N VAL A 179 25.24 -19.44 8.03
CA VAL A 179 25.66 -20.74 8.54
C VAL A 179 27.04 -20.51 9.15
N GLU A 180 27.16 -20.64 10.47
CA GLU A 180 28.46 -20.62 11.13
C GLU A 180 29.32 -21.71 10.48
N PRO A 181 30.59 -21.43 10.14
CA PRO A 181 31.46 -22.44 9.55
C PRO A 181 31.53 -23.64 10.50
N GLU A 182 31.32 -24.83 9.96
CA GLU A 182 31.40 -26.09 10.72
C GLU A 182 32.72 -26.10 11.52
N PRO A 183 32.69 -26.44 12.83
CA PRO A 183 33.91 -26.52 13.60
C PRO A 183 34.83 -27.56 12.97
N VAL A 184 36.06 -27.14 12.63
CA VAL A 184 37.10 -28.03 12.11
C VAL A 184 37.25 -29.20 13.08
N PRO A 185 37.13 -30.46 12.63
CA PRO A 185 37.23 -31.61 13.50
C PRO A 185 38.59 -31.61 14.21
N ALA A 186 38.56 -31.80 15.54
CA ALA A 186 39.78 -31.90 16.34
C ALA A 186 40.70 -33.00 15.78
N PRO A 187 42.04 -32.81 15.81
CA PRO A 187 42.95 -33.83 15.35
C PRO A 187 42.71 -35.13 16.14
N ALA A 188 42.59 -36.25 15.41
CA ALA A 188 42.33 -37.56 15.99
C ALA A 188 43.38 -37.91 17.06
N PRO A 189 42.99 -38.55 18.18
CA PRO A 189 43.93 -38.99 19.19
C PRO A 189 44.94 -39.99 18.60
N GLU A 190 46.22 -39.77 18.87
CA GLU A 190 47.30 -40.69 18.49
C GLU A 190 47.00 -42.08 19.05
N LEU A 191 46.88 -43.08 18.16
CA LEU A 191 46.64 -44.46 18.57
C LEU A 191 47.87 -45.00 19.33
N PRO A 192 47.69 -45.68 20.47
CA PRO A 192 48.80 -46.32 21.17
C PRO A 192 49.44 -47.36 20.24
N THR A 193 50.77 -47.26 20.09
CA THR A 193 51.61 -48.16 19.30
C THR A 193 51.49 -49.59 19.83
N LEU A 194 50.63 -50.39 19.21
CA LEU A 194 50.54 -51.83 19.38
C LEU A 194 51.46 -52.53 18.37
N PHE A 195 52.76 -52.42 18.59
CA PHE A 195 53.73 -53.37 18.03
C PHE A 195 54.67 -53.82 19.15
N PRO A 196 54.60 -55.08 19.60
CA PRO A 196 55.63 -55.62 20.48
C PRO A 196 56.94 -55.72 19.70
N HIS A 197 58.05 -55.29 20.32
CA HIS A 197 59.38 -55.64 19.87
C HIS A 197 59.49 -57.18 19.87
N SER A 198 59.62 -57.78 18.68
CA SER A 198 60.01 -59.18 18.56
C SER A 198 61.53 -59.25 18.70
N ASP A 199 61.98 -59.99 19.71
CA ASP A 199 63.36 -60.43 19.86
C ASP A 199 63.79 -61.30 18.67
N VAL A 200 64.91 -60.91 18.03
CA VAL A 200 65.87 -61.79 17.35
C VAL A 200 67.27 -61.26 17.63
#